data_AF-A0A0D0T198-F1
#
_entry.id   AF-A0A0D0T198-F1
#
_cell.length_a   1.000
_cell.length_b   1.000
_cell.length_c   1.000
_cell.angle_alpha   90.00
_cell.angle_beta   90.00
_cell.angle_gamma   90.00
#
_symmetry.space_group_name_H-M   'P 1'
#
loop_
_entity.id
_entity.type
_entity.pdbx_description
1 polymer ?
#
loop_
_entity_poly.entity_id
_entity_poly.type
_entity_poly.pdbx_seq_one_letter_code
_entity_poly.pdbx_strand_id
1 'polypeptide(L)' 'MLTEWGLEQSQIRIVSVLGSKSGVKNVQDEFPNVEIYIAAIDDELTDKGYISPGLGDAGDRLFNTFAH' A
#
# COMPACT_ATOMS: atom_id res chain seq x y z
N MET A 1 5.59 15.80 -3.53
CA MET A 1 4.59 14.88 -4.14
C MET A 1 4.84 14.72 -5.64
N LEU A 2 4.48 13.58 -6.27
CA LEU A 2 4.61 13.43 -7.74
C LEU A 2 3.84 14.52 -8.53
N THR A 3 2.80 15.09 -7.92
CA THR A 3 2.05 16.25 -8.44
C THR A 3 2.89 17.53 -8.48
N GLU A 4 3.83 17.73 -7.55
CA GLU A 4 4.77 18.86 -7.60
C GLU A 4 5.77 18.74 -8.75
N TRP A 5 5.95 17.53 -9.30
CA TRP A 5 6.75 17.29 -10.49
C TRP A 5 5.93 17.51 -11.78
N GLY A 6 4.68 17.99 -11.66
CA GLY A 6 3.82 18.34 -12.79
C GLY A 6 2.93 17.20 -13.32
N LEU A 7 2.82 16.08 -12.60
CA LEU A 7 1.92 14.98 -12.96
C LEU A 7 0.52 15.21 -12.38
N GLU A 8 -0.50 15.00 -13.20
CA GLU A 8 -1.88 14.91 -12.73
C GLU A 8 -2.11 13.58 -11.99
N GLN A 9 -3.01 13.55 -11.01
CA GLN A 9 -3.31 12.33 -10.25
C GLN A 9 -3.71 11.16 -11.15
N SER A 10 -4.45 11.43 -12.24
CA SER A 10 -4.88 10.44 -13.24
C SER A 10 -3.74 9.80 -14.04
N GLN A 11 -2.53 10.37 -13.97
CA GLN A 11 -1.33 9.81 -14.58
C GLN A 11 -0.58 8.86 -13.64
N ILE A 12 -0.92 8.86 -12.35
CA ILE A 12 -0.26 8.10 -11.29
C ILE A 12 -0.98 6.78 -11.09
N ARG A 13 -0.21 5.70 -11.02
CA ARG A 13 -0.70 4.35 -10.71
C ARG A 13 0.06 3.80 -9.52
N ILE A 14 -0.67 3.31 -8.53
CA ILE A 14 -0.11 2.55 -7.42
C ILE A 14 -0.21 1.08 -7.77
N VAL A 15 0.91 0.38 -7.69
CA VAL A 15 0.97 -1.07 -7.91
C VAL A 15 1.48 -1.73 -6.63
N SER A 16 0.69 -2.61 -6.04
CA SER A 16 1.04 -3.31 -4.80
C SER A 16 0.68 -4.79 -4.85
N VAL A 17 1.41 -5.60 -4.07
CA VAL A 17 1.08 -7.01 -3.85
C VAL A 17 -0.03 -7.15 -2.80
N LEU A 18 0.03 -6.37 -1.72
CA LEU A 18 -0.87 -6.48 -0.58
C LEU A 18 -1.19 -5.09 -0.01
N GLY A 19 -2.42 -4.91 0.46
CA GLY A 19 -2.86 -3.70 1.17
C GLY A 19 -3.98 -4.04 2.15
N SER A 20 -4.29 -3.12 3.05
CA SER A 20 -5.47 -3.23 3.92
C SER A 20 -6.65 -2.44 3.35
N LYS A 21 -7.87 -2.85 3.70
CA LYS A 21 -9.09 -2.09 3.36
C LYS A 21 -9.01 -0.64 3.82
N SER A 22 -8.53 -0.40 5.04
CA SER A 22 -8.34 0.95 5.58
C SER A 22 -7.29 1.75 4.81
N GLY A 23 -6.18 1.11 4.41
CA GLY A 23 -5.13 1.75 3.63
C GLY A 23 -5.60 2.14 2.23
N VAL A 24 -6.29 1.24 1.53
CA VAL A 24 -6.88 1.53 0.20
C VAL A 24 -7.88 2.67 0.31
N LYS A 25 -8.76 2.64 1.32
CA LYS A 25 -9.75 3.70 1.53
C LYS A 25 -9.08 5.06 1.76
N ASN A 26 -8.06 5.11 2.62
CA ASN A 26 -7.37 6.36 2.92
C ASN A 26 -6.73 6.97 1.67
N VAL A 27 -6.08 6.14 0.84
CA VAL A 27 -5.49 6.61 -0.43
C VAL A 27 -6.56 7.14 -1.38
N GLN A 28 -7.69 6.44 -1.50
CA GLN A 28 -8.79 6.87 -2.36
C GLN A 28 -9.48 8.16 -1.87
N ASP A 29 -9.60 8.34 -0.56
CA ASP A 29 -10.19 9.55 0.03
C ASP A 29 -9.29 10.77 -0.22
N GLU A 30 -7.96 10.61 -0.13
CA GLU A 30 -7.00 11.70 -0.30
C GLU A 30 -6.65 11.97 -1.77
N PHE A 31 -6.59 10.92 -2.59
CA PHE A 31 -6.18 10.96 -4.00
C PHE A 31 -7.20 10.24 -4.91
N PRO A 32 -8.40 10.81 -5.09
CA PRO A 32 -9.54 10.15 -5.72
C PRO A 32 -9.31 9.79 -7.20
N ASN A 33 -8.33 10.41 -7.87
CA ASN A 33 -8.04 10.18 -9.28
C ASN A 33 -6.82 9.26 -9.51
N VAL A 34 -6.18 8.75 -8.45
CA VAL A 34 -5.09 7.77 -8.57
C VAL A 34 -5.68 6.38 -8.79
N GLU A 35 -5.14 5.65 -9.77
CA GLU A 35 -5.55 4.28 -10.03
C GLU A 35 -4.71 3.29 -9.22
N ILE A 36 -5.35 2.34 -8.53
CA ILE A 36 -4.69 1.36 -7.66
C ILE A 36 -4.86 -0.04 -8.24
N TYR A 37 -3.75 -0.69 -8.54
CA TYR A 37 -3.68 -2.10 -8.90
C TYR A 37 -3.08 -2.88 -7.73
N ILE A 38 -3.87 -3.78 -7.15
CA ILE A 38 -3.47 -4.52 -5.97
C ILE A 38 -3.88 -5.98 -6.07
N ALA A 39 -2.94 -6.89 -5.77
CA ALA A 39 -3.20 -8.33 -5.93
C ALA A 39 -4.10 -8.90 -4.82
N ALA A 40 -3.96 -8.43 -3.59
CA ALA A 40 -4.81 -8.82 -2.47
C ALA A 40 -5.09 -7.64 -1.52
N ILE A 41 -6.30 -7.61 -0.97
CA ILE A 41 -6.73 -6.65 0.05
C ILE A 41 -7.22 -7.42 1.27
N ASP A 42 -6.57 -7.21 2.40
CA ASP A 42 -6.93 -7.79 3.69
C ASP A 42 -7.74 -6.80 4.54
N ASP A 43 -8.47 -7.32 5.53
CA ASP A 43 -9.46 -6.54 6.26
C ASP A 43 -8.86 -5.59 7.29
N GLU A 44 -7.83 -6.05 8.00
CA GLU A 44 -7.42 -5.44 9.26
C GLU A 44 -5.95 -5.01 9.25
N LEU A 45 -5.68 -4.01 10.07
CA LEU A 45 -4.33 -3.71 10.54
C LEU A 45 -4.25 -4.13 12.01
N THR A 46 -3.15 -4.75 12.40
CA THR A 46 -2.80 -4.95 13.81
C THR A 46 -2.51 -3.61 14.49
N ASP A 47 -2.47 -3.59 15.82
CA ASP A 47 -2.10 -2.38 16.60
C ASP A 47 -0.72 -1.81 16.24
N LYS A 48 0.15 -2.63 15.67
CA LYS A 48 1.49 -2.24 15.20
C LYS A 48 1.52 -1.78 13.75
N GLY A 49 0.37 -1.75 13.06
CA GLY A 49 0.26 -1.32 11.67
C GLY A 49 0.58 -2.40 10.62
N TYR A 50 0.81 -3.66 11.01
CA TYR A 50 0.91 -4.75 10.04
C TYR A 50 -0.45 -5.13 9.50
N ILE A 51 -0.52 -5.46 8.21
CA ILE A 51 -1.70 -6.05 7.56
C ILE A 51 -1.96 -7.44 8.16
N SER A 52 -3.22 -7.77 8.42
CA SER A 52 -3.67 -9.05 8.98
C SER A 52 -4.80 -9.65 8.12
N PRO A 53 -4.71 -10.92 7.69
CA PRO A 53 -3.69 -11.92 8.01
C PRO A 53 -2.28 -11.62 7.45
N GLY A 54 -2.18 -10.86 6.37
CA GLY A 54 -0.93 -10.26 5.91
C GLY A 54 0.15 -11.20 5.41
N LEU A 55 1.35 -10.64 5.22
CA LEU A 55 2.54 -11.36 4.80
C LEU A 55 3.73 -11.17 5.77
N GLY A 56 3.53 -10.48 6.90
CA GLY A 56 4.64 -10.04 7.76
C GLY A 56 5.46 -8.92 7.12
N ASP A 57 6.71 -8.78 7.54
CA ASP A 57 7.60 -7.75 6.99
C ASP A 57 8.03 -8.10 5.55
N ALA A 58 7.63 -7.25 4.60
CA ALA A 58 7.91 -7.47 3.19
C ALA A 58 9.41 -7.34 2.87
N GLY A 59 10.13 -6.43 3.53
CA GLY A 59 11.56 -6.23 3.34
C GLY A 59 12.35 -7.44 3.80
N ASP A 60 12.10 -7.90 5.02
CA ASP A 60 12.80 -9.06 5.60
C ASP A 60 12.58 -10.32 4.77
N ARG A 61 11.36 -10.54 4.28
CA ARG A 61 11.05 -11.71 3.44
C ARG A 61 11.68 -11.63 2.05
N LEU A 62 11.77 -10.43 1.46
CA LEU A 62 12.34 -10.24 0.13
C LEU A 62 13.86 -10.30 0.13
N PHE A 63 14.49 -9.71 1.15
CA PHE A 63 15.95 -9.55 1.22
C PHE A 63 16.63 -10.51 2.19
N ASN A 64 15.86 -11.38 2.87
CA ASN A 64 16.34 -12.37 3.82
C ASN A 64 17.11 -11.74 5.01
N THR A 65 16.51 -10.74 5.66
CA THR A 65 17.13 -9.93 6.72
C THR A 65 16.53 -10.13 8.10
N PHE A 66 15.98 -11.31 8.41
CA PHE A 66 15.31 -11.67 9.68
C PHE A 66 16.13 -11.52 10.99
N ALA A 67 17.34 -10.94 10.94
CA ALA A 67 18.19 -10.69 12.10
C ALA A 67 17.72 -9.42 12.85
N HIS A 68 16.58 -9.51 13.53
CA HIS A 68 16.06 -8.48 14.43
C HIS A 68 15.66 -9.07 15.78
#